data_AF-A0A8T6UVY0-F1
#
_entry.id   AF-A0A8T6UVY0-F1
#
_cell.length_a   1.000
_cell.length_b   1.000
_cell.length_c   1.000
_cell.angle_alpha   90.00
_cell.angle_beta   90.00
_cell.angle_gamma   90.00
#
_symmetry.space_group_name_H-M   'P 1'
#
loop_
_entity.id
_entity.type
_entity.pdbx_description
1 polymer ?
#
loop_
_entity_poly.entity_id
_entity_poly.type
_entity_poly.pdbx_seq_one_letter_code
_entity_poly.pdbx_strand_id
1 'polypeptide(L)'
;LIVSGTRFSGKSALVLGLFWKFKETGLRVGYFKPVGLAERRIGGKLVDPDVRLMKELMGLEEDLETICPVVLGKRYLDELDEKGDKIREKIIENFTKIKKAYD
;
A
#
# COMPACT_ATOMS: atom_id res chain seq x y z
N LEU A 1 12.42 3.42 3.12
CA LEU A 1 12.94 2.08 2.82
C LEU A 1 12.00 1.40 1.82
N ILE A 2 12.54 0.72 0.81
CA ILE A 2 11.75 -0.03 -0.19
C ILE A 2 12.02 -1.52 0.00
N VAL A 3 10.97 -2.33 0.10
CA VAL A 3 11.05 -3.80 0.19
C VAL A 3 10.33 -4.41 -1.01
N SER A 4 11.05 -5.17 -1.84
CA SER A 4 10.53 -5.84 -3.05
C SER A 4 11.02 -7.28 -3.12
N GLY A 5 10.31 -8.14 -3.86
CA GLY A 5 10.60 -9.56 -3.98
C GLY A 5 9.39 -10.38 -4.43
N THR A 6 9.58 -11.69 -4.62
CA THR A 6 8.56 -12.61 -5.15
C THR A 6 7.41 -12.86 -4.17
N ARG A 7 6.27 -13.35 -4.66
CA ARG A 7 5.13 -13.69 -3.79
C ARG A 7 5.56 -14.71 -2.72
N PHE A 8 5.01 -14.60 -1.51
CA PHE A 8 5.34 -15.46 -0.36
C PHE A 8 6.78 -15.38 0.19
N SER A 9 7.59 -14.42 -0.25
CA SER A 9 8.98 -14.25 0.24
C SER A 9 9.12 -13.59 1.64
N GLY A 10 8.05 -13.55 2.45
CA GLY A 10 8.10 -12.99 3.82
C GLY A 10 8.13 -11.45 3.95
N LYS A 11 7.95 -10.70 2.86
CA LYS A 11 8.04 -9.21 2.86
C LYS A 11 7.12 -8.54 3.87
N SER A 12 5.87 -8.97 3.99
CA SER A 12 4.91 -8.34 4.89
C SER A 12 5.36 -8.47 6.35
N ALA A 13 5.85 -9.64 6.75
CA ALA A 13 6.42 -9.86 8.08
C ALA A 13 7.66 -9.00 8.32
N LEU A 14 8.56 -8.91 7.33
CA LEU A 14 9.75 -8.06 7.40
C LEU A 14 9.37 -6.58 7.57
N VAL A 15 8.44 -6.07 6.75
CA VAL A 15 8.00 -4.68 6.82
C VAL A 15 7.32 -4.37 8.15
N LEU A 16 6.50 -5.29 8.69
CA LEU A 16 5.86 -5.12 9.99
C LEU A 16 6.90 -5.04 11.12
N GLY A 17 7.90 -5.93 11.12
CA GLY A 17 8.98 -5.89 12.10
C GLY A 17 9.81 -4.61 12.03
N LEU A 18 10.15 -4.16 10.80
CA LEU A 18 10.89 -2.91 10.60
C LEU A 18 10.09 -1.68 11.02
N PHE A 19 8.78 -1.67 10.76
CA PHE A 19 7.91 -0.59 11.19
C PHE A 19 8.00 -0.39 12.70
N TRP A 20 7.78 -1.45 13.48
CA TRP A 20 7.85 -1.38 14.93
C TRP A 20 9.24 -1.06 15.44
N LYS A 21 10.28 -1.63 14.83
CA LYS A 21 11.65 -1.33 15.22
C LYS A 21 11.99 0.15 15.04
N PHE A 22 11.56 0.76 13.93
CA PHE A 22 11.78 2.19 13.69
C PHE A 22 10.94 3.06 14.62
N LYS A 23 9.70 2.67 14.93
CA LYS A 23 8.86 3.33 15.92
C LYS A 23 9.51 3.31 17.32
N GLU A 24 10.07 2.17 17.75
CA GLU A 24 10.82 2.05 19.01
C GLU A 24 12.02 3.00 19.08
N THR A 25 12.67 3.28 17.93
CA THR A 25 13.78 4.24 17.86
C THR A 25 13.34 5.71 17.83
N GLY A 26 12.04 5.99 18.00
CA GLY A 26 11.49 7.35 18.03
C GLY A 26 11.20 7.95 16.65
N LEU A 27 11.28 7.17 15.57
CA LEU A 27 10.97 7.66 14.24
C LEU A 27 9.45 7.73 14.01
N ARG A 28 9.02 8.73 13.22
CA ARG A 28 7.73 8.71 12.56
C ARG A 28 7.82 7.76 11.37
N VAL A 29 6.96 6.76 11.32
CA VAL A 29 7.03 5.70 10.32
C VAL A 29 5.67 5.57 9.65
N GLY A 30 5.64 5.78 8.35
CA GLY A 30 4.48 5.51 7.50
C GLY A 30 4.64 4.21 6.72
N TYR A 31 3.56 3.76 6.10
CA TYR A 31 3.53 2.60 5.22
C TYR A 31 2.82 2.94 3.92
N PHE A 32 3.33 2.42 2.82
CA PHE A 32 2.76 2.63 1.49
C PHE A 32 2.94 1.38 0.64
N LYS A 33 1.88 0.95 -0.03
CA LYS A 33 1.89 -0.16 -0.98
C LYS A 33 1.35 0.36 -2.31
N PRO A 34 2.21 0.72 -3.28
CA PRO A 34 1.77 1.43 -4.49
C PRO A 34 0.75 0.64 -5.31
N VAL A 35 0.88 -0.69 -5.33
CA VAL A 35 0.00 -1.59 -6.08
C VAL A 35 -0.38 -2.77 -5.19
N GLY A 36 -1.68 -2.98 -5.03
CA GLY A 36 -2.29 -4.10 -4.33
C GLY A 36 -3.02 -5.06 -5.26
N LEU A 37 -3.40 -6.22 -4.71
CA LEU A 37 -4.16 -7.26 -5.41
C LEU A 37 -5.39 -7.64 -4.60
N ALA A 38 -6.55 -7.69 -5.25
CA ALA A 38 -7.80 -8.09 -4.59
C ALA A 38 -8.63 -9.03 -5.48
N GLU A 39 -9.16 -10.09 -4.87
CA GLU A 39 -10.04 -11.05 -5.56
C GLU A 39 -11.52 -10.70 -5.42
N ARG A 40 -11.88 -9.91 -4.39
CA ARG A 40 -13.25 -9.58 -4.03
C ARG A 40 -13.38 -8.09 -3.74
N ARG A 41 -14.60 -7.58 -3.90
CA ARG A 41 -14.96 -6.20 -3.53
C ARG A 41 -15.55 -6.17 -2.13
N ILE A 42 -15.20 -5.16 -1.35
CA ILE A 42 -15.77 -4.85 -0.04
C ILE A 42 -16.45 -3.48 -0.17
N GLY A 43 -17.75 -3.39 0.10
CA GLY A 43 -18.49 -2.13 -0.08
C GLY A 43 -18.41 -1.57 -1.52
N GLY A 44 -18.36 -2.45 -2.53
CA GLY A 44 -18.24 -2.07 -3.94
C GLY A 44 -16.81 -1.72 -4.41
N LYS A 45 -15.83 -1.60 -3.51
CA LYS A 45 -14.44 -1.25 -3.84
C LYS A 45 -13.51 -2.46 -3.77
N LEU A 46 -12.50 -2.51 -4.64
CA LEU A 46 -11.41 -3.48 -4.53
C LEU A 46 -10.49 -3.06 -3.38
N VAL A 47 -10.26 -3.98 -2.44
CA VAL A 47 -9.43 -3.73 -1.26
C VAL A 47 -8.43 -4.88 -1.13
N ASP A 48 -7.15 -4.55 -1.12
CA ASP A 48 -6.09 -5.51 -0.85
C ASP A 48 -6.15 -5.91 0.66
N PRO A 49 -6.36 -7.19 0.98
CA PRO A 49 -6.50 -7.64 2.36
C PRO A 49 -5.23 -7.45 3.19
N ASP A 50 -4.05 -7.53 2.58
CA ASP A 50 -2.78 -7.27 3.27
C ASP A 50 -2.71 -5.80 3.70
N VAL A 51 -3.13 -4.88 2.83
CA VAL A 51 -3.10 -3.44 3.14
C VAL A 51 -4.04 -3.11 4.29
N ARG A 52 -5.23 -3.71 4.30
CA ARG A 52 -6.19 -3.56 5.40
C ARG A 52 -5.60 -4.06 6.72
N LEU A 53 -5.02 -5.26 6.72
CA LEU A 53 -4.38 -5.83 7.90
C LEU A 53 -3.22 -4.95 8.39
N MET A 54 -2.36 -4.51 7.47
CA MET A 54 -1.20 -3.66 7.81
C MET A 54 -1.64 -2.32 8.37
N LYS A 55 -2.68 -1.67 7.82
CA LYS A 55 -3.27 -0.45 8.38
C LYS A 55 -3.68 -0.65 9.84
N GLU A 56 -4.42 -1.72 10.12
CA GLU A 56 -4.93 -2.03 11.47
C GLU A 56 -3.77 -2.31 12.44
N LEU A 57 -2.84 -3.18 12.05
CA LEU A 57 -1.69 -3.53 12.88
C LEU A 57 -0.78 -2.34 13.17
N MET A 58 -0.64 -1.40 12.22
CA MET A 58 0.25 -0.23 12.36
C MET A 58 -0.45 1.00 12.96
N GLY A 59 -1.77 0.96 13.13
CA GLY A 59 -2.56 2.09 13.63
C GLY A 59 -2.51 3.32 12.71
N LEU A 60 -2.49 3.13 11.39
CA LEU A 60 -2.44 4.23 10.43
C LEU A 60 -3.82 4.88 10.30
N GLU A 61 -3.85 6.22 10.23
CA GLU A 61 -5.10 6.96 10.14
C GLU A 61 -5.59 7.08 8.68
N GLU A 62 -4.66 7.06 7.72
CA GLU A 62 -4.96 7.31 6.31
C GLU A 62 -5.86 6.25 5.69
N ASP A 63 -6.72 6.67 4.77
CA ASP A 63 -7.60 5.78 4.02
C ASP A 63 -6.83 4.71 3.24
N LEU A 64 -7.46 3.54 3.06
CA LEU A 64 -6.87 2.43 2.31
C LEU A 64 -6.49 2.84 0.88
N GLU A 65 -7.25 3.74 0.26
CA GLU A 65 -7.00 4.27 -1.08
C GLU A 65 -5.81 5.25 -1.11
N THR A 66 -5.46 5.83 0.03
CA THR A 66 -4.25 6.67 0.16
C THR A 66 -3.02 5.80 0.38
N ILE A 67 -3.14 4.75 1.21
CA ILE A 67 -2.04 3.79 1.49
C ILE A 67 -1.76 2.91 0.27
N CYS A 68 -2.81 2.50 -0.45
CA CYS A 68 -2.76 1.66 -1.63
C CYS A 68 -3.68 2.21 -2.74
N PRO A 69 -3.15 3.12 -3.59
CA PRO A 69 -3.96 3.85 -4.55
C PRO A 69 -4.40 3.02 -5.76
N VAL A 70 -3.74 1.91 -6.02
CA VAL A 70 -4.01 1.06 -7.17
C VAL A 70 -4.20 -0.36 -6.66
N VAL A 71 -5.40 -0.90 -6.83
CA VAL A 71 -5.71 -2.29 -6.45
C VAL A 71 -6.19 -2.99 -7.71
N LEU A 72 -5.37 -3.92 -8.19
CA LEU A 72 -5.66 -4.66 -9.41
C LEU A 72 -6.56 -5.86 -9.11
N GLY A 73 -7.59 -6.03 -9.94
CA GLY A 73 -8.48 -7.18 -9.92
C GLY A 73 -8.12 -8.24 -10.97
N LYS A 74 -9.05 -9.19 -11.20
CA LYS A 74 -8.87 -10.26 -12.20
C LYS A 74 -8.71 -9.77 -13.65
N ARG A 75 -9.14 -8.55 -13.96
CA ARG A 75 -9.10 -7.94 -15.30
C ARG A 75 -8.02 -6.85 -15.41
N TYR A 76 -6.90 -7.02 -14.71
CA TYR A 76 -5.86 -6.00 -14.61
C TYR A 76 -5.26 -5.60 -15.97
N LEU A 77 -5.21 -6.49 -16.95
CA LEU A 77 -4.66 -6.18 -18.29
C LEU A 77 -5.46 -5.05 -18.96
N ASP A 78 -6.79 -5.14 -18.93
CA ASP A 78 -7.70 -4.10 -19.43
C ASP A 78 -7.52 -2.76 -18.67
N GLU A 79 -7.15 -2.82 -17.38
CA GLU A 79 -6.99 -1.65 -16.52
C GLU A 79 -5.66 -0.91 -16.74
N LEU A 80 -4.62 -1.63 -17.16
CA LEU A 80 -3.27 -1.09 -17.31
C LEU A 80 -3.00 -0.50 -18.70
N ASP A 81 -3.55 -1.08 -19.76
CA ASP A 81 -3.18 -0.76 -21.15
C ASP A 81 -3.56 0.67 -21.57
N GLU A 82 -4.69 1.20 -21.06
CA GLU A 82 -5.19 2.53 -21.45
C GLU A 82 -4.83 3.67 -20.46
N LYS A 83 -4.17 3.35 -19.33
CA LYS A 83 -4.10 4.27 -18.16
C LYS A 83 -2.75 4.36 -17.46
N GLY A 84 -1.67 3.83 -18.03
CA GLY A 84 -0.35 3.76 -17.38
C GLY A 84 0.13 5.07 -16.73
N ASP A 85 0.09 6.19 -17.46
CA ASP A 85 0.52 7.50 -16.93
C ASP A 85 -0.37 7.99 -15.79
N LYS A 86 -1.69 7.85 -15.92
CA LYS A 86 -2.65 8.23 -14.86
C LYS A 86 -2.45 7.39 -13.59
N ILE A 87 -2.13 6.10 -13.75
CA ILE A 87 -1.81 5.20 -12.63
C ILE A 87 -0.55 5.68 -11.92
N ARG A 88 0.50 6.02 -12.69
CA ARG A 88 1.75 6.54 -12.14
C ARG A 88 1.53 7.86 -11.39
N GLU A 89 0.79 8.79 -11.98
CA GLU A 89 0.43 10.06 -11.33
C GLU A 89 -0.29 9.83 -10.01
N LYS A 90 -1.30 8.94 -10.01
CA LYS A 90 -2.06 8.58 -8.80
C LYS A 90 -1.16 7.99 -7.71
N ILE A 91 -0.20 7.13 -8.07
CA ILE A 91 0.77 6.57 -7.12
C ILE A 91 1.63 7.68 -6.51
N ILE A 92 2.18 8.57 -7.33
CA ILE A 92 3.06 9.67 -6.87
C ILE A 92 2.29 10.64 -5.97
N GLU A 93 1.06 11.00 -6.34
CA GLU A 93 0.21 11.88 -5.55
C GLU A 93 -0.03 11.32 -4.15
N ASN A 94 -0.45 10.05 -4.05
CA ASN A 94 -0.76 9.42 -2.77
C ASN A 94 0.50 9.12 -1.94
N PHE A 95 1.60 8.74 -2.59
CA PHE A 95 2.90 8.65 -1.91
C PHE A 95 3.30 9.99 -1.29
N THR A 96 3.08 11.10 -1.99
CA THR A 96 3.39 12.45 -1.47
C THR A 96 2.53 12.81 -0.26
N LYS A 97 1.26 12.38 -0.23
CA LYS A 97 0.37 12.56 0.94
C LYS A 97 0.91 11.80 2.15
N ILE A 98 1.22 10.51 1.99
CA ILE A 98 1.80 9.69 3.05
C ILE A 98 3.14 10.27 3.52
N LYS A 99 4.01 10.66 2.58
CA LYS A 99 5.30 11.27 2.92
C LYS A 99 5.11 12.48 3.83
N LYS A 100 4.25 13.44 3.46
CA LYS A 100 3.97 14.63 4.27
C LYS A 100 3.42 14.29 5.67
N ALA A 101 2.65 13.21 5.80
CA ALA A 101 2.10 12.78 7.08
C ALA A 101 3.13 12.15 8.04
N TYR A 102 4.28 11.69 7.52
CA TYR A 102 5.33 11.02 8.32
C TYR A 102 6.74 11.61 8.15
N ASP A 103 6.88 12.75 7.46
CA ASP A 103 8.10 13.58 7.43
C ASP A 103 8.37 14.24 8.80
#